data_AF-A0AAV9ZYG1-F1
#
_entry.id   AF-A0AAV9ZYG1-F1
#
_cell.length_a   1.000
_cell.length_b   1.000
_cell.length_c   1.000
_cell.angle_alpha   90.00
_cell.angle_beta   90.00
_cell.angle_gamma   90.00
#
_symmetry.space_group_name_H-M   'P 1'
#
loop_
_entity.id
_entity.type
_entity.pdbx_description
1 polymer ?
#
loop_
_entity_poly.entity_id
_entity_poly.type
_entity_poly.pdbx_seq_one_letter_code
_entity_poly.pdbx_strand_id
1 'polypeptide(L)'
;VQVRRFKCAHITYQSREDWRGARDIIRCSPLFHSEQRYDSVIVNRTEPGLHFARAYALLRCTLPSGRKVDLGCFVSVTRYVSVILPIY
;
A
#
# COMPACT_ATOMS: atom_id res chain seq x y z
N VAL A 1 -19.84 8.94 11.59
CA VAL A 1 -18.61 8.26 11.10
C VAL A 1 -17.50 9.30 11.06
N GLN A 2 -16.36 9.03 11.70
CA GLN A 2 -15.20 9.94 11.65
C GLN A 2 -14.11 9.32 10.77
N VAL A 3 -13.53 10.11 9.88
CA VAL A 3 -12.45 9.66 8.98
C VAL A 3 -11.19 10.46 9.25
N ARG A 4 -10.07 9.78 9.50
CA ARG A 4 -8.76 10.40 9.67
C ARG A 4 -7.80 9.92 8.59
N ARG A 5 -7.12 10.86 7.92
CA ARG A 5 -6.07 10.58 6.94
C ARG A 5 -4.71 10.41 7.61
N PHE A 6 -3.90 9.51 7.06
CA PHE A 6 -2.52 9.27 7.43
C PHE A 6 -1.62 9.46 6.21
N LYS A 7 -0.38 9.88 6.46
CA LYS A 7 0.65 10.06 5.42
C LYS A 7 1.52 8.82 5.25
N CYS A 8 1.46 7.90 6.21
CA CYS A 8 2.38 6.78 6.35
C CYS A 8 1.70 5.65 7.12
N ALA A 9 1.94 4.41 6.72
CA ALA A 9 1.60 3.20 7.44
C ALA A 9 2.84 2.33 7.59
N HIS A 10 2.95 1.69 8.75
CA HIS A 10 3.94 0.64 8.99
C HIS A 10 3.24 -0.70 8.93
N ILE A 11 3.74 -1.60 8.09
CA ILE A 11 3.16 -2.91 7.87
C ILE A 11 4.14 -3.94 8.40
N THR A 12 3.68 -4.77 9.31
CA THR A 12 4.45 -5.93 9.76
C THR A 12 3.87 -7.15 9.07
N TYR A 13 4.73 -7.99 8.50
CA TYR A 13 4.33 -9.21 7.82
C TYR A 13 5.35 -10.32 8.09
N GLN A 14 4.97 -11.56 7.79
CA GLN A 14 5.91 -12.67 7.76
C GLN A 14 6.34 -12.88 6.30
N SER A 15 7.64 -12.80 6.05
CA SER A 15 8.20 -13.10 4.74
C SER A 15 7.98 -14.57 4.41
N ARG A 16 7.63 -14.85 3.15
CA ARG A 16 7.45 -16.22 2.65
C ARG A 16 8.75 -16.87 2.20
N GLU A 17 9.81 -16.09 2.06
CA GLU A 17 11.13 -16.57 1.62
C GLU A 17 11.90 -17.19 2.79
N ASP A 18 11.92 -16.52 3.93
CA ASP A 18 12.72 -16.90 5.10
C ASP A 18 11.89 -17.18 6.37
N TRP A 19 10.56 -17.04 6.29
CA TRP A 19 9.60 -17.23 7.38
C TRP A 19 9.80 -16.30 8.58
N ARG A 20 10.57 -15.22 8.42
CA ARG A 20 10.85 -14.25 9.49
C ARG A 20 9.86 -13.09 9.46
N GLY A 21 9.68 -12.46 10.63
CA GLY A 21 8.94 -11.21 10.74
C GLY A 21 9.72 -10.07 10.09
N ALA A 22 9.07 -9.35 9.18
CA ALA A 22 9.59 -8.19 8.47
C ALA A 22 8.66 -6.99 8.65
N ARG A 23 9.17 -5.78 8.38
CA ARG A 23 8.41 -4.55 8.48
C ARG A 23 8.71 -3.61 7.32
N ASP A 24 7.64 -3.22 6.63
CA ASP A 24 7.67 -2.24 5.55
C ASP A 24 6.97 -0.94 5.94
N ILE A 25 7.25 0.09 5.15
CA ILE A 25 6.69 1.43 5.31
C ILE A 25 6.06 1.84 3.99
N ILE A 26 4.76 2.14 4.01
CA ILE A 26 4.02 2.71 2.87
C ILE A 26 3.72 4.17 3.15
N ARG A 27 4.07 5.06 2.20
CA ARG A 27 3.82 6.50 2.29
C ARG A 27 2.89 6.98 1.18
N CYS A 28 2.05 7.95 1.52
CA CYS A 28 1.11 8.63 0.62
C CYS A 28 1.00 10.13 0.97
N SER A 29 2.13 10.82 1.03
CA SER A 29 2.21 12.21 1.44
C SER A 29 2.27 13.13 0.22
N PRO A 30 1.32 14.07 0.04
CA PRO A 30 1.38 15.05 -1.05
C PRO A 30 2.53 16.06 -0.87
N LEU A 31 3.08 16.17 0.34
CA LEU A 31 4.17 17.08 0.68
C LEU A 31 5.17 16.36 1.59
N PHE A 32 6.14 15.70 0.98
CA PHE A 32 7.24 14.96 1.59
C PHE A 32 8.55 15.57 1.11
N HIS A 33 9.22 16.34 1.97
CA HIS A 33 10.39 17.15 1.59
C HIS A 33 10.13 18.03 0.36
N SER A 34 9.03 18.79 0.40
CA SER A 34 8.57 19.67 -0.68
C SER A 34 8.11 18.98 -1.97
N GLU A 35 8.13 17.65 -2.02
CA GLU A 35 7.72 16.86 -3.19
C GLU A 35 6.58 15.89 -2.86
N GLN A 36 5.81 15.48 -3.86
CA GLN A 36 4.82 14.43 -3.65
C GLN A 36 5.48 13.05 -3.53
N ARG A 37 5.08 12.25 -2.53
CA ARG A 37 5.53 10.87 -2.37
C ARG A 37 4.36 9.92 -2.16
N TYR A 38 4.13 9.10 -3.17
CA TYR A 38 3.15 8.03 -3.18
C TYR A 38 3.85 6.73 -3.56
N ASP A 39 4.05 5.86 -2.59
CA ASP A 39 4.81 4.62 -2.77
C ASP A 39 4.03 3.65 -3.68
N SER A 40 4.76 2.90 -4.51
CA SER A 40 4.20 1.81 -5.34
C SER A 40 4.08 0.53 -4.52
N VAL A 41 3.07 -0.28 -4.82
CA VAL A 41 2.78 -1.55 -4.15
C VAL A 41 2.40 -2.60 -5.18
N ILE A 42 2.61 -3.88 -4.84
CA ILE A 42 2.04 -5.01 -5.56
C ILE A 42 0.78 -5.43 -4.79
N VAL A 43 -0.36 -5.48 -5.47
CA VAL A 43 -1.64 -5.90 -4.88
C VAL A 43 -1.98 -7.31 -5.36
N ASN A 44 -2.42 -8.15 -4.44
CA ASN A 44 -2.94 -9.46 -4.79
C ASN A 44 -4.39 -9.29 -5.26
N ARG A 45 -4.71 -9.69 -6.50
CA ARG A 45 -6.07 -9.66 -7.05
C ARG A 45 -6.50 -11.05 -7.45
N THR A 46 -7.80 -11.19 -7.72
CA THR A 46 -8.39 -12.43 -8.25
C THR A 46 -7.88 -12.76 -9.65
N GLU A 47 -7.50 -11.75 -10.44
CA GLU A 47 -6.93 -11.99 -11.77
C GLU A 47 -5.47 -12.45 -11.67
N PRO A 48 -5.03 -13.41 -12.52
CA PRO A 48 -3.63 -13.82 -12.61
C PRO A 48 -2.68 -12.65 -12.91
N GLY A 49 -1.45 -12.72 -12.39
CA GLY A 49 -0.36 -11.79 -12.69
C GLY A 49 0.00 -10.83 -11.56
N LEU A 50 1.03 -10.01 -11.80
CA LEU A 50 1.46 -8.96 -10.87
C LEU A 50 0.67 -7.68 -11.13
N HIS A 51 -0.06 -7.22 -10.11
CA HIS A 51 -0.83 -6.00 -10.20
C HIS A 51 -0.13 -4.88 -9.45
N PHE A 52 0.37 -3.90 -10.18
CA PHE A 52 1.02 -2.74 -9.58
C PHE A 52 -0.01 -1.65 -9.29
N ALA A 53 0.09 -1.05 -8.11
CA ALA A 53 -0.72 0.09 -7.72
C ALA A 53 0.14 1.12 -6.99
N ARG A 54 -0.41 2.31 -6.80
CA ARG A 54 0.22 3.40 -6.05
C ARG A 54 -0.65 3.76 -4.86
N ALA A 55 -0.04 3.83 -3.68
CA ALA A 55 -0.72 4.17 -2.43
C ALA A 55 -1.13 5.64 -2.45
N TYR A 56 -2.42 5.92 -2.61
CA TYR A 56 -2.93 7.29 -2.77
C TYR A 56 -3.42 7.87 -1.45
N ALA A 57 -4.09 7.07 -0.63
CA ALA A 57 -4.55 7.48 0.70
C ALA A 57 -4.53 6.33 1.70
N LEU A 58 -4.25 6.68 2.95
CA LEU A 58 -4.36 5.81 4.11
C LEU A 58 -5.36 6.45 5.08
N LEU A 59 -6.36 5.68 5.51
CA LEU A 59 -7.51 6.19 6.26
C LEU A 59 -7.76 5.32 7.49
N ARG A 60 -8.12 5.95 8.60
CA ARG A 60 -8.78 5.28 9.73
C ARG A 60 -10.22 5.78 9.83
N CYS A 61 -11.15 4.87 9.72
CA CYS A 61 -12.58 5.12 9.89
C CYS A 61 -13.00 4.67 11.29
N THR A 62 -13.59 5.58 12.06
CA THR A 62 -14.28 5.27 13.31
C THR A 62 -15.77 5.16 13.02
N LEU A 63 -16.30 3.94 13.13
CA LEU A 63 -17.72 3.62 12.92
C LEU A 63 -18.57 4.12 14.10
N PRO A 64 -19.90 4.26 13.95
CA PRO A 64 -20.78 4.67 15.04
C PRO A 64 -20.71 3.73 16.25
N SER A 65 -20.40 2.45 16.02
CA SER A 65 -20.17 1.45 17.08
C SER A 65 -18.86 1.65 17.86
N GLY A 66 -18.06 2.67 17.54
CA GLY A 66 -16.73 2.88 18.12
C GLY A 66 -15.63 2.02 17.49
N ARG A 67 -15.98 1.02 16.67
CA ARG A 67 -15.02 0.17 15.95
C ARG A 67 -14.17 1.00 14.99
N LYS A 68 -12.85 0.80 15.03
CA LYS A 68 -11.88 1.42 14.13
C LYS A 68 -11.52 0.47 12.99
N VAL A 69 -11.54 0.96 11.77
CA VAL A 69 -11.18 0.21 10.54
C VAL A 69 -10.14 1.00 9.79
N ASP A 70 -9.01 0.36 9.47
CA ASP A 70 -7.95 0.95 8.66
C ASP A 70 -8.13 0.54 7.19
N LEU A 71 -8.04 1.52 6.30
CA LEU A 71 -8.27 1.36 4.86
C LEU A 71 -7.12 1.99 4.07
N GLY A 72 -6.63 1.26 3.07
CA GLY A 72 -5.70 1.77 2.07
C GLY A 72 -6.40 1.94 0.73
N CYS A 73 -6.30 3.14 0.15
CA CYS A 73 -6.78 3.41 -1.21
C CYS A 73 -5.58 3.37 -2.16
N PHE A 74 -5.58 2.40 -3.07
CA PHE A 74 -4.52 2.19 -4.04
C PHE A 74 -5.05 2.38 -5.45
N VAL A 75 -4.35 3.15 -6.28
CA VAL A 75 -4.71 3.40 -7.66
C VAL A 75 -3.89 2.50 -8.56
N SER A 76 -4.56 1.70 -9.40
CA SER A 76 -3.91 0.80 -10.35
C SER A 76 -3.01 1.58 -11.29
N VAL A 77 -1.78 1.11 -11.49
CA VAL A 77 -0.86 1.69 -12.47
C VAL A 77 -0.87 0.79 -13.69
N THR A 78 -1.90 0.93 -14.52
CA THR A 78 -2.03 0.17 -15.77
C THR A 78 -1.19 0.82 -16.86
N ARG A 79 0.14 0.79 -16.72
CA ARG A 79 1.04 0.91 -17.87
C ARG A 79 1.78 -0.41 -17.97
N TYR A 80 1.38 -1.21 -18.96
CA TYR A 80 2.11 -2.38 -19.39
C TYR A 80 3.56 -1.98 -19.69
N VAL A 81 4.47 -2.28 -18.78
CA VAL A 81 5.88 -2.46 -19.11
C VAL A 81 6.22 -3.82 -18.57
N SER A 82 6.17 -4.82 -19.45
CA SER A 82 6.62 -6.17 -19.19
C SER A 82 8.13 -6.13 -18.95
N VAL A 83 8.56 -5.86 -17.72
CA VAL A 83 9.95 -6.10 -17.33
C VAL A 83 10.04 -7.57 -16.95
N ILE A 84 10.36 -8.41 -17.93
CA ILE A 84 10.83 -9.77 -17.67
C ILE A 84 12.24 -9.60 -17.10
N LEU A 85 12.38 -9.68 -15.77
CA LEU A 85 13.68 -9.88 -15.16
C LEU A 85 14.04 -11.37 -15.28
N PRO A 86 15.21 -11.73 -15.84
CA PRO A 86 15.70 -13.10 -15.75
C PRO A 86 16.00 -13.38 -14.28
N ILE A 87 15.36 -14.42 -13.74
CA ILE A 87 15.74 -14.99 -12.45
C ILE A 87 16.86 -15.97 -12.77
N TYR A 88 18.07 -15.65 -12.31
CA TYR A 88 19.16 -16.63 -12.15
C TYR A 88 18.96 -17.39 -10.84
#